data_AF-A0A1F9CMP3-F1
#
_entry.id   AF-A0A1F9CMP3-F1
#
_cell.length_a   1.000
_cell.length_b   1.000
_cell.length_c   1.000
_cell.angle_alpha   90.00
_cell.angle_beta   90.00
_cell.angle_gamma   90.00
#
_symmetry.space_group_name_H-M   'P 1'
#
loop_
_entity.id
_entity.type
_entity.pdbx_description
1 polymer ?
#
loop_
_entity_poly.entity_id
_entity_poly.type
_entity_poly.pdbx_seq_one_letter_code
_entity_poly.pdbx_strand_id
1 'polypeptide(L)' 'MTKIVVEIEDSKAVLLRERAEKFGLLPDQFVTASIEDLICRPEPDFEEAMRRVLAKNEELYKRLA' A
#
# COMPACT_ATOMS: atom_id res chain seq x y z
N MET A 1 11.46 -4.82 -16.76
CA MET A 1 10.72 -3.54 -16.80
C MET A 1 9.63 -3.67 -17.84
N THR A 2 8.37 -3.64 -17.40
CA THR A 2 7.20 -3.67 -18.29
C THR A 2 6.56 -2.28 -18.25
N LYS A 3 6.18 -1.72 -19.40
CA LYS A 3 5.53 -0.40 -19.48
C LYS A 3 4.07 -0.58 -19.83
N ILE A 4 3.19 0.02 -19.02
CA ILE A 4 1.76 0.11 -19.28
C ILE A 4 1.45 1.59 -19.54
N VAL A 5 0.68 1.86 -20.61
CA VAL A 5 0.17 3.19 -20.91
C VAL A 5 -1.33 3.18 -20.61
N VAL A 6 -1.79 4.11 -19.79
CA VAL A 6 -3.19 4.25 -19.41
C VAL A 6 -3.66 5.66 -19.76
N GLU A 7 -4.84 5.75 -20.36
CA GLU A 7 -5.52 7.01 -20.56
C GLU A 7 -6.41 7.29 -19.36
N ILE A 8 -6.35 8.52 -18.85
CA ILE A 8 -7.20 9.01 -17.77
C ILE A 8 -7.74 10.37 -18.18
N GLU A 9 -8.91 10.72 -17.65
CA GLU A 9 -9.47 12.05 -17.84
C GLU A 9 -8.50 13.14 -17.33
N ASP A 10 -8.43 14.26 -18.03
CA ASP A 10 -7.58 15.40 -17.66
C ASP A 10 -7.84 15.88 -16.22
N SER A 11 -9.11 15.85 -15.79
CA SER A 11 -9.52 16.17 -14.42
C SER A 11 -8.83 15.28 -13.38
N LYS A 12 -8.70 13.98 -13.66
CA LYS A 12 -8.01 13.01 -12.81
C LYS A 12 -6.50 13.17 -12.90
N ALA A 13 -5.97 13.54 -14.07
CA ALA A 13 -4.54 13.84 -14.24
C ALA A 13 -4.10 15.07 -13.44
N VAL A 14 -4.96 16.08 -13.29
CA VAL A 14 -4.73 17.23 -12.40
C VAL A 14 -4.70 16.76 -10.94
N LEU A 15 -5.73 16.04 -10.51
CA LEU A 15 -5.81 15.55 -9.13
C LEU A 15 -4.61 14.66 -8.77
N LEU A 16 -4.16 13.81 -9.69
CA LEU A 16 -3.01 12.94 -9.51
C LEU A 16 -1.72 13.74 -9.28
N ARG A 17 -1.50 14.81 -10.05
CA ARG A 17 -0.35 15.72 -9.84
C ARG A 17 -0.39 16.37 -8.47
N GLU A 18 -1.54 16.91 -8.08
CA GLU A 18 -1.71 17.52 -6.75
C GLU A 18 -1.47 16.51 -5.62
N ARG A 19 -1.86 15.25 -5.79
CA ARG A 19 -1.58 14.20 -4.80
C ARG A 19 -0.09 13.87 -4.75
N ALA A 20 0.57 13.73 -5.90
CA ALA A 20 1.99 13.44 -5.97
C ALA A 20 2.83 14.56 -5.32
N GLU A 21 2.48 15.82 -5.57
CA GLU A 21 3.14 16.99 -4.97
C GLU A 21 3.08 17.00 -3.44
N LYS A 22 1.98 16.55 -2.83
CA LYS A 22 1.86 16.43 -1.36
C LYS A 22 2.90 15.51 -0.74
N PHE A 23 3.39 14.54 -1.52
CA PHE A 23 4.44 13.62 -1.10
C PHE A 23 5.82 13.97 -1.67
N GLY A 24 5.95 15.09 -2.40
CA GLY A 24 7.18 15.49 -3.07
C GLY A 24 7.60 14.56 -4.20
N LEU A 25 6.64 13.84 -4.80
CA LEU A 25 6.87 12.85 -5.84
C LEU A 25 6.43 13.35 -7.22
N LEU A 26 7.03 12.79 -8.26
CA LEU A 26 6.52 12.92 -9.62
C LEU A 26 5.26 12.06 -9.82
N PRO A 27 4.39 12.40 -10.78
CA PRO A 27 3.19 11.63 -11.10
C PRO A 27 3.42 10.13 -11.33
N ASP A 28 4.45 9.79 -12.11
CA ASP A 28 4.82 8.41 -12.44
C ASP A 28 5.35 7.65 -11.21
N GLN A 29 6.15 8.31 -10.37
CA GLN A 29 6.62 7.75 -9.11
C GLN A 29 5.47 7.48 -8.14
N PHE A 30 4.55 8.43 -8.01
CA PHE A 30 3.37 8.29 -7.16
C PHE A 30 2.47 7.13 -7.61
N VAL A 31 2.22 7.01 -8.92
CA VAL A 31 1.45 5.89 -9.49
C VAL A 31 2.15 4.56 -9.27
N THR A 32 3.46 4.49 -9.51
CA THR A 32 4.23 3.26 -9.34
C THR A 32 4.16 2.79 -7.89
N ALA A 33 4.46 3.68 -6.92
CA ALA A 33 4.38 3.35 -5.50
C ALA A 33 2.96 2.95 -5.06
N SER A 34 1.93 3.60 -5.62
CA SER A 34 0.53 3.28 -5.30
C SER A 34 0.13 1.90 -5.82
N ILE A 35 0.58 1.53 -7.02
CA ILE A 35 0.33 0.20 -7.61
C ILE A 35 1.11 -0.87 -6.87
N GLU A 36 2.37 -0.61 -6.52
CA GLU A 36 3.19 -1.53 -5.73
C GLU A 36 2.55 -1.77 -4.36
N ASP A 37 2.11 -0.74 -3.65
CA ASP A 37 1.38 -0.89 -2.39
C ASP A 37 0.09 -1.71 -2.60
N LEU A 38 -0.67 -1.44 -3.66
CA LEU A 38 -1.91 -2.17 -3.93
C LEU A 38 -1.69 -3.66 -4.23
N ILE A 39 -0.64 -4.00 -4.96
CA ILE A 39 -0.34 -5.39 -5.37
C ILE A 39 0.40 -6.15 -4.27
N CYS A 40 1.30 -5.49 -3.54
CA CYS A 40 2.10 -6.09 -2.48
C CYS A 40 1.36 -6.15 -1.13
N ARG A 41 0.17 -5.55 -1.03
CA ARG A 41 -0.67 -5.69 0.16
C ARG A 41 -0.95 -7.17 0.41
N PRO A 42 -0.67 -7.68 1.62
CA PRO A 42 -1.01 -9.04 1.97
C PRO A 42 -2.52 -9.24 1.84
N GLU A 43 -2.93 -10.39 1.30
CA GLU A 43 -4.33 -10.76 1.20
C GLU A 43 -5.02 -10.66 2.58
N PRO A 44 -6.32 -10.35 2.66
CA PRO A 44 -7.05 -10.21 3.93
C PRO A 44 -6.80 -11.38 4.90
N ASP A 45 -6.63 -12.58 4.36
CA ASP A 45 -6.35 -13.82 5.08
C ASP A 45 -4.98 -13.78 5.79
N PHE A 46 -3.98 -13.11 5.22
CA PHE A 46 -2.67 -12.90 5.84
C PHE A 46 -2.74 -11.89 6.98
N GLU A 47 -3.50 -10.81 6.86
CA GLU A 47 -3.74 -9.92 8.00
C GLU A 47 -4.43 -10.63 9.16
N GLU A 48 -5.39 -11.51 8.88
CA GLU A 48 -6.08 -12.29 9.92
C GLU A 48 -5.12 -13.30 10.58
N ALA A 49 -4.27 -13.97 9.80
CA ALA A 49 -3.25 -14.86 10.32
C ALA A 49 -2.22 -14.10 11.18
N MET A 50 -1.77 -12.92 10.73
CA MET A 50 -0.84 -12.07 11.47
C MET A 50 -1.45 -11.63 12.82
N ARG A 51 -2.72 -11.19 12.83
CA ARG A 51 -3.44 -10.84 14.07
C ARG A 51 -3.51 -12.03 15.03
N ARG A 52 -3.80 -13.24 14.54
CA ARG A 52 -3.81 -14.47 15.37
C ARG A 52 -2.45 -14.79 15.98
N VAL A 53 -1.36 -14.67 15.21
CA VAL A 53 0.00 -14.95 15.71
C VAL A 53 0.42 -13.95 16.78
N LEU A 54 0.18 -12.65 16.55
CA LEU A 54 0.51 -11.61 17.52
C LEU A 54 -0.27 -11.77 18.83
N ALA A 55 -1.58 -12.06 18.76
CA ALA A 55 -2.41 -12.30 19.94
C ALA A 55 -1.94 -13.51 20.76
N LYS A 56 -1.59 -14.62 20.09
CA LYS A 56 -1.02 -15.80 20.77
C LYS A 56 0.30 -15.51 21.45
N ASN A 57 1.16 -14.71 20.81
CA ASN A 57 2.47 -14.38 21.36
C ASN A 57 2.34 -13.43 22.55
N GLU A 58 1.42 -12.47 22.51
CA GLU A 58 1.13 -11.59 23.66
C GLU A 58 0.68 -12.40 24.89
N GLU A 59 -0.15 -13.42 24.69
CA GLU A 59 -0.58 -14.33 25.74
C GLU A 59 0.58 -15.14 26.32
N LEU A 60 1.53 -15.57 25.48
CA LEU A 60 2.76 -16.24 25.92
C LEU A 60 3.66 -15.32 26.74
N TYR A 61 3.88 -14.09 26.28
CA TYR A 61 4.69 -13.10 27.00
C TYR A 61 4.07 -12.71 28.36
N LYS A 62 2.74 -12.64 28.45
CA LYS A 62 2.01 -12.40 29.72
C LYS A 62 2.13 -13.53 30.73
N ARG A 63 2.40 -14.77 30.30
CA ARG A 63 2.57 -15.94 31.18
C ARG A 63 4.02 -16.14 31.65
N LEU A 64 4.97 -15.43 31.05
CA LEU A 64 6.39 -15.49 31.34
C LEU A 64 6.87 -14.37 32.27
N ALA A 65 6.00 -13.42 32.62
CA ALA A 65 6.24 -12.32 33.58
C ALA A 65 5.43 -12.55 34.86
#